data_AF-U4QQJ9-F1
#
_entry.id   AF-U4QQJ9-F1
#
_cell.length_a   1.000
_cell.length_b   1.000
_cell.length_c   1.000
_cell.angle_alpha   90.00
_cell.angle_beta   90.00
_cell.angle_gamma   90.00
#
_symmetry.space_group_name_H-M   'P 1'
#
loop_
_entity.id
_entity.type
_entity.pdbx_description
1 polymer ?
#
loop_
_entity_poly.entity_id
_entity_poly.type
_entity_poly.pdbx_seq_one_letter_code
_entity_poly.pdbx_strand_id
1 'polypeptide(L)' 'MDKTVVKCFKNGPYEIQGEVEITDANGKKVSKDGTGTYHLCRCGGSSKKPFCDGTHSRIQFKSE' A
#
# COMPACT_ATOMS: atom_id res chain seq x y z
N MET A 1 4.47 -18.20 12.95
CA MET A 1 3.88 -17.38 11.89
C MET A 1 4.13 -15.93 12.24
N ASP A 2 4.97 -15.25 11.48
CA ASP A 2 5.19 -13.81 11.68
C ASP A 2 3.86 -13.07 11.50
N LYS A 3 3.56 -12.18 12.43
CA LYS A 3 2.32 -11.40 12.41
C LYS A 3 2.38 -10.43 11.22
N THR A 4 1.39 -10.50 10.32
CA THR A 4 1.21 -9.46 9.30
C THR A 4 0.75 -8.16 9.98
N VAL A 5 1.49 -7.07 9.76
CA VAL A 5 1.21 -5.76 10.36
C VAL A 5 0.82 -4.78 9.26
N VAL A 6 -0.28 -4.07 9.47
CA VAL A 6 -0.71 -2.96 8.63
C VAL A 6 -0.58 -1.67 9.44
N LYS A 7 0.24 -0.73 8.96
CA LYS A 7 0.39 0.61 9.55
C LYS A 7 -0.28 1.64 8.65
N CYS A 8 -1.07 2.53 9.25
CA CYS A 8 -1.60 3.70 8.57
C CYS A 8 -0.69 4.90 8.86
N PHE A 9 -0.05 5.46 7.83
CA PHE A 9 0.74 6.68 8.01
C PHE A 9 -0.18 7.90 7.98
N LYS A 10 0.02 8.81 8.95
CA LYS A 10 -0.58 10.14 8.93
C LYS A 10 -0.29 10.82 7.59
N ASN A 11 -1.33 11.31 6.92
CA ASN A 11 -1.24 11.93 5.60
C ASN A 11 -0.58 11.07 4.50
N GLY A 12 -0.44 9.76 4.74
CA GLY A 12 0.39 8.86 3.94
C GLY A 12 -0.31 7.55 3.55
N PRO A 13 0.43 6.61 2.96
CA PRO A 13 -0.08 5.31 2.52
C PRO A 13 -0.36 4.36 3.69
N TYR A 14 -0.92 3.19 3.35
CA TYR A 14 -0.84 2.02 4.22
C TYR A 14 0.48 1.29 3.98
N GLU A 15 1.23 0.98 5.03
CA GLU A 15 2.37 0.06 4.97
C GLU A 15 1.92 -1.32 5.45
N ILE A 16 2.19 -2.34 4.64
CA ILE A 16 1.93 -3.73 4.98
C ILE A 16 3.27 -4.44 5.09
N GLN A 17 3.54 -5.04 6.24
CA GLN A 17 4.74 -5.82 6.53
C GLN A 17 4.33 -7.26 6.84
N GLY A 18 4.83 -8.21 6.06
CA GLY A 18 4.55 -9.63 6.25
C GLY A 18 4.40 -10.38 4.92
N GLU A 19 4.01 -11.64 5.04
CA GLU A 19 3.60 -12.46 3.90
C GLU A 19 2.13 -12.14 3.58
N VAL A 20 1.89 -11.56 2.40
CA VAL A 20 0.56 -11.10 1.97
C VAL A 20 0.39 -11.26 0.46
N GLU A 21 -0.79 -11.72 0.06
CA GLU A 21 -1.22 -11.71 -1.33
C GLU A 21 -2.00 -10.42 -1.64
N ILE A 22 -1.55 -9.68 -2.64
CA ILE A 22 -2.24 -8.49 -3.14
C ILE A 22 -2.64 -8.79 -4.58
N THR A 23 -3.93 -8.66 -4.89
CA THR A 23 -4.49 -8.87 -6.23
C THR A 23 -5.13 -7.59 -6.76
N ASP A 24 -5.15 -7.46 -8.10
CA ASP A 24 -5.94 -6.43 -8.75
C ASP A 24 -7.42 -6.86 -8.91
N ALA A 25 -8.24 -5.98 -9.49
CA ALA A 25 -9.67 -6.23 -9.70
C ALA A 25 -9.96 -7.43 -10.63
N ASN A 26 -8.98 -7.90 -11.40
CA ASN A 26 -9.10 -9.08 -12.26
C ASN A 26 -8.55 -10.35 -11.59
N GLY A 27 -8.12 -10.27 -10.32
CA GLY A 27 -7.52 -11.37 -9.59
C GLY A 27 -6.04 -11.61 -9.93
N LYS A 28 -5.39 -10.73 -10.70
CA LYS A 28 -3.96 -10.88 -10.99
C LYS A 28 -3.14 -10.52 -9.75
N LYS A 29 -2.27 -11.44 -9.31
CA LYS A 29 -1.31 -11.19 -8.22
C LYS A 29 -0.32 -10.07 -8.60
N VAL A 30 -0.21 -9.08 -7.73
CA VAL A 30 0.71 -7.93 -7.85
C VAL A 30 1.70 -7.83 -6.68
N SER A 31 1.53 -8.62 -5.62
CA SER A 31 2.56 -8.80 -4.60
C SER A 31 3.66 -9.76 -5.06
N LYS A 32 4.85 -9.64 -4.44
CA LYS A 32 5.95 -10.60 -4.57
C LYS A 32 5.68 -11.82 -3.70
N ASP A 33 6.34 -12.93 -4.01
CA ASP A 33 6.32 -14.13 -3.18
C ASP A 33 7.10 -13.92 -1.87
N GLY A 34 6.61 -14.53 -0.79
CA GLY A 34 7.19 -14.45 0.55
C GLY A 34 6.92 -13.14 1.28
N THR A 35 7.70 -12.91 2.35
CA THR A 35 7.60 -11.72 3.21
C THR A 35 8.07 -10.47 2.48
N GLY A 36 7.25 -9.43 2.51
CA GLY A 36 7.58 -8.15 1.89
C GLY A 36 7.03 -6.95 2.66
N THR A 37 7.49 -5.77 2.23
CA THR A 37 6.96 -4.48 2.66
C THR A 37 6.29 -3.80 1.46
N TYR A 38 5.01 -3.50 1.59
CA TYR A 38 4.21 -2.86 0.54
C TYR A 38 3.65 -1.53 1.02
N HIS A 39 3.62 -0.53 0.15
CA HIS A 39 2.98 0.75 0.43
C HIS A 39 1.77 0.89 -0.49
N LEU A 40 0.56 0.79 0.06
CA LEU A 40 -0.68 0.94 -0.71
C LEU A 40 -1.18 2.38 -0.69
N CYS A 41 -1.66 2.83 -1.84
CA CYS A 41 -2.21 4.17 -2.00
C CYS A 41 -3.47 4.32 -1.14
N ARG A 42 -3.44 5.33 -0.27
CA ARG A 42 -4.60 5.74 0.55
C ARG A 42 -5.23 7.05 0.08
N CYS A 43 -4.47 7.88 -0.64
CA CYS A 43 -4.89 9.22 -1.04
C CYS A 43 -5.70 9.28 -2.35
N GLY A 44 -5.84 8.17 -3.09
CA GLY A 44 -6.51 8.13 -4.39
C GLY A 44 -5.71 8.71 -5.57
N GLY A 45 -4.64 9.49 -5.32
CA GLY A 45 -3.89 10.19 -6.37
C GLY A 45 -2.82 9.39 -7.12
N SER A 46 -2.43 8.20 -6.65
CA SER A 46 -1.33 7.44 -7.28
C SER A 46 -1.60 7.06 -8.73
N SER A 47 -0.58 7.15 -9.59
CA SER A 47 -0.62 6.62 -10.96
C SER A 47 -0.22 5.14 -11.04
N LYS A 48 0.28 4.56 -9.93
CA LYS A 48 0.73 3.16 -9.83
C LYS A 48 -0.17 2.32 -8.93
N LYS A 49 -1.48 2.57 -8.95
CA LYS A 49 -2.45 1.85 -8.11
C LYS A 49 -2.29 0.32 -8.30
N PRO A 50 -2.43 -0.47 -7.22
CA PRO A 50 -2.83 -0.07 -5.87
C PRO A 50 -1.70 0.54 -5.02
N PHE A 51 -0.48 0.65 -5.53
CA PHE A 51 0.69 1.10 -4.77
C PHE A 51 0.78 2.62 -4.66
N CYS A 52 1.46 3.07 -3.59
CA CYS A 52 1.82 4.46 -3.39
C CYS A 52 3.03 4.84 -4.26
N ASP A 53 2.96 6.01 -4.90
CA ASP A 53 4.02 6.57 -5.73
C ASP A 53 4.49 7.96 -5.23
N GLY A 54 4.13 8.32 -4.00
CA GLY A 54 4.43 9.63 -3.40
C GLY A 54 3.44 10.75 -3.75
N THR A 55 2.39 10.48 -4.54
CA THR A 55 1.41 11.53 -4.90
C THR A 55 0.71 12.17 -3.70
N HIS A 56 0.53 11.44 -2.60
CA HIS A 56 -0.07 11.96 -1.36
C HIS A 56 0.61 13.24 -0.85
N SER A 57 1.94 13.33 -0.92
CA SER A 57 2.69 14.52 -0.51
C SER A 57 2.45 15.70 -1.47
N ARG A 58 2.36 15.43 -2.77
CA ARG A 58 2.16 16.46 -3.81
C ARG A 58 0.77 17.07 -3.75
N ILE A 59 -0.26 16.26 -3.51
CA ILE A 59 -1.66 16.73 -3.38
C ILE A 59 -2.02 17.17 -1.97
N GLN A 60 -1.05 17.20 -1.05
CA GLN A 60 -1.24 17.55 0.36
C GLN A 60 -2.41 16.78 1.00
N PHE A 61 -2.45 15.47 0.77
CA PHE A 61 -3.46 14.59 1.35
C PHE A 61 -3.48 14.74 2.89
N LYS A 62 -4.66 14.98 3.46
CA LYS A 62 -4.84 15.13 4.92
C LYS A 62 -5.75 14.03 5.43
N SER A 63 -5.23 13.19 6.31
CA SER A 63 -6.01 12.18 7.01
C SER A 63 -5.20 11.64 8.18
N GLU A 64 -5.86 11.53 9.34
CA GLU A 64 -5.29 11.01 10.58
C GLU A 64 -5.10 9.49 10.56
#